data_AF-A0A258B9F1-F1
#
_entry.id   AF-A0A258B9F1-F1
#
_cell.length_a   1.000
_cell.length_b   1.000
_cell.length_c   1.000
_cell.angle_alpha   90.00
_cell.angle_beta   90.00
_cell.angle_gamma   90.00
#
_symmetry.space_group_name_H-M   'P 1'
#
loop_
_entity.id
_entity.type
_entity.pdbx_description
1 polymer ?
#
loop_
_entity_poly.entity_id
_entity_poly.type
_entity_poly.pdbx_seq_one_letter_code
_entity_poly.pdbx_strand_id
1 'polypeptide(L)'
;ALFAGSDFDLEDAISRARTPLTDEQVRAIPHRVGVGFVAAKRHYFRTGALRTFDIGIQLVADSDRPADIASQIAARPGSSSGSIVLLLGNGSQDATEIDRACKAVAKELEKRELIAAIGGAPRSYGLRESALELFAVERVQRDYPQLEGDRIARREIASRRSACIDSVHRDLESALDGAKWYLTADPSKAVKEPLAMLATALAEATFHQTPILQSELLQRDKPSTSAMAGLRALMHAMVSKADIPDLGIDGFPAEMGLYLTVLKPFGLHREISPGQFGFALPNDSVSGKSLLPAWSELDTAKDISLEGVYKRWSEPPYGMKAGVMAPLALAHLLANRTRLAVYLEGIFQTDLDDVFVDKMLQKPADIRFKRIDRSIREMAFLNGLATRLGLGAETASLPIAAALFKRFKALPTYSKRTDAVSTSTVRVRSIVLKASDPEALLFEDLPEAFGEDLSAELVFQCLIELEGVYAKLLADLKVSLARALAVDPQNFSGLRERFEPVKNLTNDLR
;
A
#
# COMPACT_ATOMS: atom_id res chain seq x y z
N ALA A 1 -57.40 17.06 39.16
CA ALA A 1 -56.99 18.06 38.15
C ALA A 1 -57.85 17.80 36.92
N LEU A 2 -58.73 18.76 36.60
CA LEU A 2 -59.63 18.69 35.46
C LEU A 2 -58.84 18.63 34.15
N PHE A 3 -59.38 17.91 33.17
CA PHE A 3 -58.90 17.74 31.80
C PHE A 3 -58.40 19.07 31.22
N ALA A 4 -57.09 19.21 31.10
CA ALA A 4 -56.50 20.14 30.15
C ALA A 4 -56.53 19.42 28.80
N GLY A 5 -57.53 19.71 27.96
CA GLY A 5 -57.46 19.38 26.54
C GLY A 5 -56.61 20.43 25.84
N SER A 6 -55.84 20.02 24.83
CA SER A 6 -55.24 20.95 23.88
C SER A 6 -56.34 21.41 22.92
N ASP A 7 -56.48 22.72 22.71
CA ASP A 7 -57.40 23.29 21.70
C ASP A 7 -56.86 23.19 20.26
N PHE A 8 -55.60 22.75 20.10
CA PHE A 8 -54.97 22.59 18.81
C PHE A 8 -55.34 21.23 18.18
N ASP A 9 -56.00 21.28 17.01
CA ASP A 9 -56.35 20.10 16.20
C ASP A 9 -55.11 19.59 15.45
N LEU A 10 -54.37 18.68 16.10
CA LEU A 10 -53.19 18.02 15.53
C LEU A 10 -53.52 17.22 14.27
N GLU A 11 -54.71 16.62 14.20
CA GLU A 11 -55.08 15.69 13.11
C GLU A 11 -55.34 16.45 11.81
N ASP A 12 -56.09 17.56 11.87
CA ASP A 12 -56.29 18.45 10.73
C ASP A 12 -54.97 19.12 10.30
N ALA A 13 -54.13 19.55 11.25
CA ALA A 13 -52.83 20.13 10.95
C ALA A 13 -51.90 19.15 10.22
N ILE A 14 -51.82 17.89 10.66
CA ILE A 14 -51.01 16.84 10.01
C ILE A 14 -51.57 16.54 8.62
N SER A 15 -52.90 16.40 8.49
CA SER A 15 -53.57 16.12 7.22
C SER A 15 -53.24 17.19 6.16
N ARG A 16 -53.34 18.48 6.54
CA ARG A 16 -52.99 19.62 5.66
C ARG A 16 -51.49 19.70 5.35
N ALA A 17 -50.64 19.20 6.25
CA ALA A 17 -49.19 19.19 6.06
C ALA A 17 -48.70 18.05 5.16
N ARG A 18 -49.55 17.15 4.67
CA ARG A 18 -49.17 16.06 3.75
C ARG A 18 -48.85 16.63 2.37
N THR A 19 -47.58 16.51 1.96
CA THR A 19 -47.08 16.94 0.65
C THR A 19 -46.23 15.81 0.05
N PRO A 20 -46.13 15.68 -1.28
CA PRO A 20 -45.30 14.67 -1.93
C PRO A 20 -43.86 14.69 -1.40
N LEU A 21 -43.28 13.51 -1.21
CA LEU A 21 -41.90 13.37 -0.77
C LEU A 21 -40.95 13.91 -1.83
N THR A 22 -40.01 14.75 -1.41
CA THR A 22 -38.87 15.15 -2.23
C THR A 22 -37.80 14.07 -2.21
N ASP A 23 -36.95 14.02 -3.24
CA ASP A 23 -35.85 13.04 -3.29
C ASP A 23 -34.89 13.16 -2.09
N GLU A 24 -34.68 14.38 -1.60
CA GLU A 24 -33.82 14.63 -0.43
C GLU A 24 -34.42 14.01 0.84
N GLN A 25 -35.73 14.17 1.04
CA GLN A 25 -36.44 13.55 2.15
C GLN A 25 -36.33 12.03 2.07
N VAL A 26 -36.53 11.44 0.89
CA VAL A 26 -36.43 9.99 0.70
C VAL A 26 -35.02 9.46 0.98
N ARG A 27 -33.99 10.18 0.53
CA ARG A 27 -32.58 9.82 0.79
C ARG A 27 -32.25 9.83 2.29
N ALA A 28 -32.89 10.71 3.07
CA ALA A 28 -32.64 10.83 4.51
C ALA A 28 -33.32 9.74 5.35
N ILE A 29 -34.32 9.02 4.80
CA ILE A 29 -35.13 8.05 5.56
C ILE A 29 -34.27 6.99 6.28
N PRO A 30 -33.35 6.26 5.62
CA PRO A 30 -32.61 5.16 6.26
C PRO A 30 -31.85 5.61 7.51
N HIS A 31 -31.14 6.74 7.43
CA HIS A 31 -30.42 7.30 8.58
C HIS A 31 -31.34 7.78 9.69
N ARG A 32 -32.51 8.35 9.34
CA ARG A 32 -33.48 8.86 10.32
C ARG A 32 -34.13 7.76 11.15
N VAL A 33 -34.28 6.56 10.60
CA VAL A 33 -34.87 5.41 11.31
C VAL A 33 -33.84 4.41 11.84
N GLY A 34 -32.55 4.74 11.81
CA GLY A 34 -31.49 3.88 12.37
C GLY A 34 -31.04 2.73 11.46
N VAL A 35 -31.45 2.73 10.18
CA VAL A 35 -31.10 1.71 9.17
C VAL A 35 -30.19 2.34 8.10
N GLY A 36 -29.28 3.24 8.49
CA GLY A 36 -28.44 3.99 7.55
C GLY A 36 -27.34 3.15 6.88
N PHE A 37 -26.94 2.03 7.48
CA PHE A 37 -25.90 1.16 6.95
C PHE A 37 -26.12 -0.30 7.40
N VAL A 38 -25.48 -1.24 6.70
CA VAL A 38 -25.38 -2.64 7.11
C VAL A 38 -23.94 -3.14 7.03
N ALA A 39 -23.54 -3.97 7.98
CA ALA A 39 -22.23 -4.61 8.01
C ALA A 39 -22.27 -6.03 7.43
N ALA A 40 -21.26 -6.38 6.62
CA ALA A 40 -21.03 -7.74 6.14
C ALA A 40 -20.42 -8.64 7.22
N LYS A 41 -21.22 -9.01 8.24
CA LYS A 41 -20.74 -9.68 9.46
C LYS A 41 -20.01 -11.00 9.19
N ARG A 42 -20.51 -11.84 8.27
CA ARG A 42 -19.87 -13.12 7.94
C ARG A 42 -18.53 -12.91 7.23
N HIS A 43 -18.47 -11.95 6.31
CA HIS A 43 -17.22 -11.58 5.64
C HIS A 43 -16.19 -11.03 6.65
N TYR A 44 -16.63 -10.18 7.59
CA TYR A 44 -15.79 -9.67 8.69
C TYR A 44 -15.26 -10.82 9.56
N PHE A 45 -16.12 -11.73 10.01
CA PHE A 45 -15.70 -12.86 10.83
C PHE A 45 -14.65 -13.73 10.11
N ARG A 46 -14.83 -13.95 8.80
CA ARG A 46 -13.90 -14.76 7.99
C ARG A 46 -12.57 -14.08 7.73
N THR A 47 -12.58 -12.80 7.35
CA THR A 47 -11.39 -12.11 6.80
C THR A 47 -10.73 -11.14 7.78
N GLY A 48 -11.44 -10.74 8.83
CA GLY A 48 -11.10 -9.62 9.71
C GLY A 48 -11.44 -8.24 9.13
N ALA A 49 -11.77 -8.12 7.84
CA ALA A 49 -12.07 -6.84 7.20
C ALA A 49 -13.52 -6.41 7.43
N LEU A 50 -13.73 -5.36 8.24
CA LEU A 50 -15.07 -4.80 8.43
C LEU A 50 -15.49 -3.99 7.19
N ARG A 51 -16.52 -4.48 6.51
CA ARG A 51 -17.18 -3.79 5.40
C ARG A 51 -18.56 -3.35 5.83
N THR A 52 -18.82 -2.06 5.73
CA THR A 52 -20.15 -1.47 5.84
C THR A 52 -20.59 -1.02 4.46
N PHE A 53 -21.90 -1.08 4.23
CA PHE A 53 -22.52 -0.56 3.02
C PHE A 53 -23.62 0.42 3.41
N ASP A 54 -23.61 1.59 2.79
CA ASP A 54 -24.61 2.63 3.03
C ASP A 54 -25.95 2.21 2.42
N ILE A 55 -27.04 2.38 3.17
CA ILE A 55 -28.38 2.04 2.71
C ILE A 55 -29.04 3.32 2.20
N GLY A 56 -29.46 3.28 0.93
CA GLY A 56 -30.11 4.40 0.27
C GLY A 56 -31.47 4.02 -0.28
N ILE A 57 -32.33 5.02 -0.45
CA ILE A 57 -33.57 4.89 -1.20
C ILE A 57 -33.50 5.86 -2.38
N GLN A 58 -34.02 5.45 -3.53
CA GLN A 58 -34.13 6.28 -4.72
C GLN A 58 -35.55 6.18 -5.27
N LEU A 59 -36.21 7.32 -5.43
CA LEU A 59 -37.48 7.39 -6.14
C LEU A 59 -37.25 7.18 -7.63
N VAL A 60 -38.19 6.48 -8.26
CA VAL A 60 -38.16 6.22 -9.70
C VAL A 60 -39.53 6.56 -10.30
N ALA A 61 -39.52 7.28 -11.42
CA ALA A 61 -40.66 7.58 -12.28
C ALA A 61 -40.49 6.97 -13.68
N ASP A 62 -41.57 6.86 -14.46
CA ASP A 62 -41.54 6.23 -15.80
C ASP A 62 -40.62 6.94 -16.79
N SER A 63 -40.41 8.25 -16.59
CA SER A 63 -39.52 9.07 -17.41
C SER A 63 -38.03 8.89 -17.09
N ASP A 64 -37.70 8.25 -15.97
CA ASP A 64 -36.32 8.17 -15.50
C ASP A 64 -35.53 7.13 -16.28
N ARG A 65 -34.41 7.57 -16.86
CA ARG A 65 -33.50 6.64 -17.54
C ARG A 65 -32.58 5.97 -16.52
N PRO A 66 -32.28 4.66 -16.66
CA PRO A 66 -31.36 3.96 -15.75
C PRO A 66 -29.99 4.63 -15.59
N ALA A 67 -29.46 5.24 -16.65
CA ALA A 67 -28.19 5.97 -16.61
C ALA A 67 -28.23 7.24 -15.75
N ASP A 68 -29.38 7.93 -15.73
CA ASP A 68 -29.58 9.14 -14.92
C ASP A 68 -29.66 8.75 -13.43
N ILE A 69 -30.41 7.68 -13.12
CA ILE A 69 -30.49 7.09 -11.78
C ILE A 69 -29.11 6.64 -11.28
N ALA A 70 -28.36 5.92 -12.12
CA ALA A 70 -27.01 5.48 -11.76
C ALA A 70 -26.06 6.67 -11.50
N SER A 71 -26.19 7.75 -12.27
CA SER A 71 -25.40 8.98 -12.05
C SER A 71 -25.76 9.65 -10.72
N GLN A 72 -27.04 9.69 -10.35
CA GLN A 72 -27.48 10.21 -9.06
C GLN A 72 -26.98 9.38 -7.88
N ILE A 73 -26.94 8.04 -8.02
CA ILE A 73 -26.38 7.14 -7.00
C ILE A 73 -24.87 7.37 -6.88
N ALA A 74 -24.16 7.46 -8.00
CA ALA A 74 -22.72 7.69 -8.06
C ALA A 74 -22.28 9.03 -7.46
N ALA A 75 -23.11 10.07 -7.59
CA ALA A 75 -22.81 11.41 -7.06
C ALA A 75 -22.93 11.51 -5.53
N ARG A 76 -23.40 10.46 -4.85
CA ARG A 76 -23.57 10.47 -3.39
C ARG A 76 -22.20 10.34 -2.70
N PRO A 77 -21.95 11.09 -1.62
CA PRO A 77 -20.71 10.97 -0.86
C PRO A 77 -20.61 9.57 -0.25
N GLY A 78 -19.55 8.83 -0.61
CA GLY A 78 -19.30 7.49 -0.09
C GLY A 78 -18.43 7.52 1.15
N SER A 79 -18.95 7.04 2.29
CA SER A 79 -18.16 6.81 3.51
C SER A 79 -17.92 5.33 3.81
N SER A 80 -18.49 4.46 2.98
CA SER A 80 -18.57 3.02 3.18
C SER A 80 -17.91 2.24 2.03
N SER A 81 -17.96 0.90 2.10
CA SER A 81 -17.35 0.03 1.07
C SER A 81 -18.21 -0.09 -0.20
N GLY A 82 -19.36 0.57 -0.25
CA GLY A 82 -20.33 0.52 -1.35
C GLY A 82 -21.74 0.84 -0.87
N SER A 83 -22.74 0.74 -1.73
CA SER A 83 -24.12 1.12 -1.38
C SER A 83 -25.17 0.04 -1.68
N ILE A 84 -26.16 -0.10 -0.81
CA ILE A 84 -27.35 -0.91 -1.05
C ILE A 84 -28.51 0.05 -1.28
N VAL A 85 -29.04 0.10 -2.50
CA VAL A 85 -30.05 1.08 -2.91
C VAL A 85 -31.37 0.41 -3.23
N LEU A 86 -32.40 0.80 -2.49
CA LEU A 86 -33.78 0.40 -2.75
C LEU A 86 -34.42 1.38 -3.73
N LEU A 87 -34.84 0.88 -4.90
CA LEU A 87 -35.66 1.63 -5.84
C LEU A 87 -37.12 1.57 -5.38
N LEU A 88 -37.69 2.77 -5.23
CA LEU A 88 -39.05 2.96 -4.76
C LEU A 88 -39.87 3.63 -5.87
N GLY A 89 -40.80 2.88 -6.47
CA GLY A 89 -41.70 3.43 -7.48
C GLY A 89 -42.62 4.51 -6.90
N ASN A 90 -42.91 5.54 -7.68
CA ASN A 90 -43.82 6.62 -7.28
C ASN A 90 -45.32 6.23 -7.33
N GLY A 91 -45.62 5.00 -7.74
CA GLY A 91 -46.97 4.46 -7.91
C GLY A 91 -47.44 4.33 -9.35
N SER A 92 -46.67 4.81 -10.34
CA SER A 92 -46.95 4.58 -11.77
C SER A 92 -46.46 3.21 -12.25
N GLN A 93 -45.40 2.66 -11.65
CA GLN A 93 -44.81 1.40 -12.08
C GLN A 93 -45.43 0.17 -11.42
N ASP A 94 -45.48 -0.92 -12.17
CA ASP A 94 -45.68 -2.26 -11.62
C ASP A 94 -44.37 -2.88 -11.09
N ALA A 95 -44.49 -4.01 -10.38
CA ALA A 95 -43.34 -4.70 -9.79
C ALA A 95 -42.34 -5.23 -10.84
N THR A 96 -42.79 -5.54 -12.07
CA THR A 96 -41.93 -6.04 -13.15
C THR A 96 -41.13 -4.93 -13.81
N GLU A 97 -41.69 -3.73 -13.89
CA GLU A 97 -41.02 -2.53 -14.38
C GLU A 97 -39.93 -2.08 -13.41
N ILE A 98 -40.22 -2.10 -12.11
CA ILE A 98 -39.20 -1.84 -11.08
C ILE A 98 -38.08 -2.89 -11.13
N ASP A 99 -38.38 -4.19 -11.25
CA ASP A 99 -37.37 -5.24 -11.37
C ASP A 99 -36.46 -5.03 -12.60
N ARG A 100 -37.06 -4.66 -13.75
CA ARG A 100 -36.33 -4.31 -14.98
C ARG A 100 -35.44 -3.09 -14.78
N ALA A 101 -35.93 -2.04 -14.10
CA ALA A 101 -35.16 -0.85 -13.76
C ALA A 101 -33.99 -1.19 -12.83
N CYS A 102 -34.20 -2.00 -11.79
CA CYS A 102 -33.15 -2.45 -10.87
C CYS A 102 -32.00 -3.14 -11.63
N LYS A 103 -32.33 -4.08 -12.51
CA LYS A 103 -31.33 -4.79 -13.33
C LYS A 103 -30.57 -3.84 -14.27
N ALA A 104 -31.28 -2.91 -14.91
CA ALA A 104 -30.67 -1.94 -15.81
C ALA A 104 -29.73 -0.97 -15.07
N VAL A 105 -30.17 -0.45 -13.92
CA VAL A 105 -29.35 0.43 -13.07
C VAL A 105 -28.13 -0.29 -12.52
N ALA A 106 -28.26 -1.55 -12.09
CA ALA A 106 -27.12 -2.35 -11.64
C ALA A 106 -26.05 -2.54 -12.74
N LYS A 107 -26.47 -2.75 -14.00
CA LYS A 107 -25.54 -2.80 -15.15
C LYS A 107 -24.86 -1.45 -15.43
N GLU A 108 -25.58 -0.34 -15.30
CA GLU A 108 -24.99 0.99 -15.48
C GLU A 108 -23.98 1.34 -14.36
N LEU A 109 -24.21 0.85 -13.15
CA LEU A 109 -23.28 1.01 -12.02
C LEU A 109 -22.06 0.07 -12.14
N GLU A 110 -22.24 -1.15 -12.64
CA GLU A 110 -21.15 -2.07 -12.99
C GLU A 110 -20.19 -1.43 -13.99
N LYS A 111 -20.70 -0.82 -15.06
CA LYS A 111 -19.88 -0.08 -16.06
C LYS A 111 -19.09 1.09 -15.47
N ARG A 112 -19.52 1.60 -14.32
CA ARG A 112 -18.87 2.69 -13.58
C ARG A 112 -17.95 2.17 -12.47
N GLU A 113 -17.76 0.86 -12.37
CA GLU A 113 -16.95 0.20 -11.34
C GLU A 113 -17.41 0.51 -9.91
N LEU A 114 -18.71 0.80 -9.74
CA LEU A 114 -19.29 1.08 -8.42
C LEU A 114 -19.74 -0.20 -7.73
N ILE A 115 -19.47 -0.27 -6.43
CA ILE A 115 -19.84 -1.40 -5.58
C ILE A 115 -21.24 -1.13 -5.05
N ALA A 116 -22.25 -1.80 -5.60
CA ALA A 116 -23.62 -1.61 -5.14
C ALA A 116 -24.50 -2.86 -5.26
N ALA A 117 -25.60 -2.87 -4.52
CA ALA A 117 -26.72 -3.77 -4.74
C ALA A 117 -28.00 -2.96 -4.95
N ILE A 118 -28.74 -3.24 -6.02
CA ILE A 118 -29.95 -2.51 -6.40
C ILE A 118 -31.15 -3.43 -6.25
N GLY A 119 -32.10 -3.02 -5.42
CA GLY A 119 -33.28 -3.81 -5.08
C GLY A 119 -34.56 -3.06 -5.36
N GLY A 120 -35.61 -3.77 -5.76
CA GLY A 120 -36.94 -3.20 -5.92
C GLY A 120 -37.83 -3.55 -4.73
N ALA A 121 -38.52 -2.57 -4.15
CA ALA A 121 -39.51 -2.84 -3.11
C ALA A 121 -40.79 -3.44 -3.73
N PRO A 122 -41.18 -4.69 -3.40
CA PRO A 122 -42.40 -5.28 -3.96
C PRO A 122 -43.69 -4.61 -3.44
N ARG A 123 -43.61 -3.88 -2.32
CA ARG A 123 -44.72 -3.14 -1.70
C ARG A 123 -44.27 -1.72 -1.32
N SER A 124 -44.07 -0.87 -2.32
CA SER A 124 -43.60 0.51 -2.13
C SER A 124 -44.61 1.42 -1.44
N TYR A 125 -45.91 1.09 -1.47
CA TYR A 125 -46.97 1.95 -0.93
C TYR A 125 -46.85 2.20 0.57
N GLY A 126 -46.71 1.14 1.39
CA GLY A 126 -46.66 1.29 2.86
C GLY A 126 -45.52 2.19 3.33
N LEU A 127 -44.31 1.94 2.81
CA LEU A 127 -43.13 2.75 3.13
C LEU A 127 -43.31 4.22 2.72
N ARG A 128 -43.91 4.50 1.56
CA ARG A 128 -44.18 5.88 1.12
C ARG A 128 -45.20 6.57 2.02
N GLU A 129 -46.29 5.89 2.38
CA GLU A 129 -47.33 6.45 3.24
C GLU A 129 -46.80 6.75 4.65
N SER A 130 -46.12 5.79 5.27
CA SER A 130 -45.48 5.98 6.58
C SER A 130 -44.46 7.12 6.54
N ALA A 131 -43.68 7.24 5.47
CA ALA A 131 -42.71 8.31 5.31
C ALA A 131 -43.39 9.68 5.11
N LEU A 132 -44.43 9.75 4.28
CA LEU A 132 -45.24 10.96 4.09
C LEU A 132 -45.81 11.47 5.41
N GLU A 133 -46.32 10.56 6.24
CA GLU A 133 -46.85 10.92 7.55
C GLU A 133 -45.74 11.43 8.49
N LEU A 134 -44.58 10.76 8.55
CA LEU A 134 -43.44 11.21 9.36
C LEU A 134 -43.03 12.65 8.99
N PHE A 135 -42.88 12.93 7.70
CA PHE A 135 -42.50 14.27 7.25
C PHE A 135 -43.60 15.31 7.45
N ALA A 136 -44.88 14.91 7.40
CA ALA A 136 -46.01 15.79 7.74
C ALA A 136 -45.99 16.16 9.22
N VAL A 137 -45.80 15.19 10.12
CA VAL A 137 -45.70 15.41 11.57
C VAL A 137 -44.53 16.34 11.91
N GLU A 138 -43.36 16.12 11.32
CA GLU A 138 -42.21 17.00 11.54
C GLU A 138 -42.40 18.41 10.98
N ARG A 139 -43.12 18.54 9.87
CA ARG A 139 -43.48 19.85 9.31
C ARG A 139 -44.40 20.61 10.27
N VAL A 140 -45.43 19.94 10.82
CA VAL A 140 -46.30 20.56 11.84
C VAL A 140 -45.49 20.97 13.07
N GLN A 141 -44.57 20.12 13.54
CA GLN A 141 -43.71 20.44 14.68
C GLN A 141 -42.86 21.70 14.44
N ARG A 142 -42.40 21.92 13.20
CA ARG A 142 -41.58 23.08 12.82
C ARG A 142 -42.41 24.34 12.56
N ASP A 143 -43.54 24.20 11.87
CA ASP A 143 -44.29 25.32 11.30
C ASP A 143 -45.29 25.92 12.30
N TYR A 144 -45.57 25.25 13.43
CA TYR A 144 -46.46 25.74 14.49
C TYR A 144 -45.72 25.94 15.84
N PRO A 145 -44.98 27.06 16.02
CA PRO A 145 -44.31 27.39 17.29
C PRO A 145 -45.25 27.50 18.50
N GLN A 146 -46.55 27.71 18.25
CA GLN A 146 -47.59 27.77 19.30
C GLN A 146 -47.67 26.47 20.12
N LEU A 147 -47.22 25.33 19.54
CA LEU A 147 -47.07 24.05 20.23
C LEU A 147 -45.99 24.07 21.34
N GLU A 148 -45.10 25.07 21.35
CA GLU A 148 -44.13 25.24 22.45
C GLU A 148 -44.81 25.69 23.75
N GLY A 149 -45.94 26.39 23.70
CA GLY A 149 -46.69 26.79 24.89
C GLY A 149 -47.51 25.65 25.50
N ASP A 150 -47.93 24.68 24.69
CA ASP A 150 -48.82 23.59 25.08
C ASP A 150 -48.05 22.30 25.37
N ARG A 151 -47.93 21.96 26.66
CA ARG A 151 -47.25 20.74 27.10
C ARG A 151 -47.92 19.46 26.61
N ILE A 152 -49.24 19.47 26.44
CA ILE A 152 -50.03 18.29 26.04
C ILE A 152 -49.86 18.06 24.55
N ALA A 153 -50.06 19.11 23.73
CA ALA A 153 -49.84 19.04 22.30
C ALA A 153 -48.39 18.65 21.95
N ARG A 154 -47.40 19.14 22.71
CA ARG A 154 -45.99 18.75 22.54
C ARG A 154 -45.73 17.29 22.87
N ARG A 155 -46.36 16.76 23.93
CA ARG A 155 -46.23 15.34 24.29
C ARG A 155 -46.88 14.46 23.24
N GLU A 156 -48.02 14.87 22.72
CA GLU A 156 -48.77 14.15 21.70
C GLU A 156 -48.02 14.11 20.36
N ILE A 157 -47.53 15.26 19.87
CA ILE A 157 -46.76 15.29 18.62
C ILE A 157 -45.44 14.51 18.72
N ALA A 158 -44.78 14.54 19.88
CA ALA A 158 -43.61 13.72 20.13
C ALA A 158 -43.94 12.22 20.10
N SER A 159 -45.04 11.82 20.75
CA SER A 159 -45.54 10.44 20.70
C SER A 159 -45.89 10.01 19.27
N ARG A 160 -46.53 10.88 18.49
CA ARG A 160 -46.88 10.60 17.09
C ARG A 160 -45.63 10.46 16.24
N ARG A 161 -44.64 11.34 16.40
CA ARG A 161 -43.37 11.25 15.69
C ARG A 161 -42.66 9.94 15.98
N SER A 162 -42.59 9.51 17.24
CA SER A 162 -42.01 8.21 17.61
C SER A 162 -42.75 7.05 16.94
N ALA A 163 -44.09 7.06 16.95
CA ALA A 163 -44.88 6.04 16.27
C ALA A 163 -44.65 6.01 14.74
N CYS A 164 -44.51 7.19 14.10
CA CYS A 164 -44.17 7.29 12.69
C CYS A 164 -42.76 6.75 12.39
N ILE A 165 -41.76 7.07 13.22
CA ILE A 165 -40.40 6.52 13.09
C ILE A 165 -40.45 4.99 13.15
N ASP A 166 -41.16 4.43 14.13
CA ASP A 166 -41.29 2.98 14.28
C ASP A 166 -42.04 2.34 13.09
N SER A 167 -43.03 3.03 12.52
CA SER A 167 -43.75 2.56 11.32
C SER A 167 -42.84 2.55 10.10
N VAL A 168 -42.14 3.65 9.83
CA VAL A 168 -41.18 3.76 8.72
C VAL A 168 -40.07 2.74 8.88
N HIS A 169 -39.58 2.51 10.11
CA HIS A 169 -38.57 1.50 10.39
C HIS A 169 -39.05 0.10 9.97
N ARG A 170 -40.22 -0.34 10.45
CA ARG A 170 -40.79 -1.65 10.11
C ARG A 170 -41.08 -1.81 8.62
N ASP A 171 -41.62 -0.77 7.98
CA ASP A 171 -41.92 -0.80 6.55
C ASP A 171 -40.65 -0.85 5.71
N LEU A 172 -39.58 -0.16 6.14
CA LEU A 172 -38.29 -0.20 5.48
C LEU A 172 -37.63 -1.57 5.64
N GLU A 173 -37.60 -2.14 6.85
CA GLU A 173 -37.09 -3.50 7.08
C GLU A 173 -37.85 -4.51 6.22
N SER A 174 -39.18 -4.45 6.20
CA SER A 174 -40.02 -5.32 5.37
C SER A 174 -39.74 -5.15 3.87
N ALA A 175 -39.52 -3.91 3.41
CA ALA A 175 -39.18 -3.63 2.02
C ALA A 175 -37.79 -4.17 1.65
N LEU A 176 -36.80 -4.05 2.54
CA LEU A 176 -35.44 -4.54 2.33
C LEU A 176 -35.39 -6.07 2.31
N ASP A 177 -36.10 -6.74 3.22
CA ASP A 177 -36.17 -8.21 3.30
C ASP A 177 -37.00 -8.82 2.16
N GLY A 178 -38.04 -8.11 1.71
CA GLY A 178 -38.87 -8.53 0.59
C GLY A 178 -38.24 -8.29 -0.79
N ALA A 179 -37.22 -7.44 -0.87
CA ALA A 179 -36.63 -7.02 -2.12
C ALA A 179 -35.84 -8.14 -2.82
N LYS A 180 -35.85 -8.04 -4.15
CA LYS A 180 -35.02 -8.84 -5.04
C LYS A 180 -33.87 -7.96 -5.51
N TRP A 181 -32.64 -8.41 -5.27
CA TRP A 181 -31.43 -7.61 -5.37
C TRP A 181 -30.57 -8.02 -6.57
N TYR A 182 -30.03 -7.03 -7.28
CA TYR A 182 -29.03 -7.19 -8.33
C TYR A 182 -27.72 -6.59 -7.86
N LEU A 183 -26.66 -7.39 -7.81
CA LEU A 183 -25.34 -6.95 -7.37
C LEU A 183 -24.55 -6.42 -8.57
N THR A 184 -23.77 -5.36 -8.41
CA THR A 184 -22.92 -4.85 -9.51
C THR A 184 -21.84 -5.82 -9.93
N ALA A 185 -21.42 -6.75 -9.06
CA ALA A 185 -20.46 -7.81 -9.40
C ALA A 185 -21.03 -8.90 -10.33
N ASP A 186 -22.35 -9.10 -10.33
CA ASP A 186 -23.05 -9.95 -11.31
C ASP A 186 -24.51 -9.47 -11.47
N PRO A 187 -24.76 -8.43 -12.30
CA PRO A 187 -26.10 -7.89 -12.52
C PRO A 187 -27.02 -8.83 -13.29
N SER A 188 -26.51 -9.95 -13.82
CA SER A 188 -27.30 -10.88 -14.60
C SER A 188 -28.25 -11.70 -13.71
N LYS A 189 -27.82 -11.97 -12.48
CA LYS A 189 -28.48 -12.81 -11.49
C LYS A 189 -29.07 -11.98 -10.37
N ALA A 190 -30.31 -12.30 -10.02
CA ALA A 190 -30.95 -11.72 -8.87
C ALA A 190 -30.78 -12.61 -7.63
N VAL A 191 -30.71 -11.98 -6.47
CA VAL A 191 -30.57 -12.63 -5.17
C VAL A 191 -31.69 -12.14 -4.25
N LYS A 192 -32.29 -13.05 -3.50
CA LYS A 192 -33.31 -12.74 -2.49
C LYS A 192 -32.83 -13.28 -1.15
N GLU A 193 -32.19 -12.40 -0.39
CA GLU A 193 -31.53 -12.73 0.86
C GLU A 193 -31.80 -11.62 1.87
N PRO A 194 -31.81 -11.92 3.18
CA PRO A 194 -31.87 -10.89 4.21
C PRO A 194 -30.73 -9.88 4.05
N LEU A 195 -30.94 -8.64 4.45
CA LEU A 195 -30.02 -7.53 4.25
C LEU A 195 -28.56 -7.81 4.70
N ALA A 196 -28.38 -8.49 5.83
CA ALA A 196 -27.06 -8.85 6.34
C ALA A 196 -26.33 -9.90 5.47
N MET A 197 -27.09 -10.82 4.88
CA MET A 197 -26.57 -11.82 3.95
C MET A 197 -26.27 -11.21 2.58
N LEU A 198 -27.09 -10.26 2.13
CA LEU A 198 -26.83 -9.47 0.93
C LEU A 198 -25.53 -8.66 1.06
N ALA A 199 -25.32 -7.96 2.18
CA ALA A 199 -24.08 -7.22 2.44
C ALA A 199 -22.85 -8.16 2.39
N THR A 200 -23.00 -9.36 2.95
CA THR A 200 -21.96 -10.40 2.88
C THR A 200 -21.71 -10.84 1.43
N ALA A 201 -22.75 -11.14 0.66
CA ALA A 201 -22.62 -11.56 -0.73
C ALA A 201 -21.95 -10.48 -1.60
N LEU A 202 -22.29 -9.21 -1.38
CA LEU A 202 -21.66 -8.08 -2.07
C LEU A 202 -20.17 -7.95 -1.71
N ALA A 203 -19.82 -8.10 -0.44
CA ALA A 203 -18.43 -8.10 0.00
C ALA A 203 -17.64 -9.30 -0.55
N GLU A 204 -18.23 -10.49 -0.55
CA GLU A 204 -17.59 -11.72 -1.04
C GLU A 204 -17.40 -11.73 -2.56
N ALA A 205 -18.33 -11.16 -3.33
CA ALA A 205 -18.19 -11.04 -4.78
C ALA A 205 -17.13 -9.98 -5.16
N THR A 206 -17.17 -8.83 -4.49
CA THR A 206 -16.28 -7.70 -4.79
C THR A 206 -14.85 -7.94 -4.31
N PHE A 207 -14.70 -8.36 -3.05
CA PHE A 207 -13.40 -8.50 -2.38
C PHE A 207 -13.03 -9.98 -2.19
N HIS A 208 -13.20 -10.77 -3.24
CA HIS A 208 -13.02 -12.23 -3.21
C HIS A 208 -11.57 -12.67 -2.94
N GLN A 209 -10.58 -11.78 -3.08
CA GLN A 209 -9.17 -12.04 -2.79
C GLN A 209 -8.67 -11.36 -1.50
N THR A 210 -9.57 -10.90 -0.62
CA THR A 210 -9.17 -10.34 0.69
C THR A 210 -8.36 -11.38 1.49
N PRO A 211 -7.14 -11.05 1.95
CA PRO A 211 -6.38 -11.93 2.83
C PRO A 211 -7.13 -12.21 4.14
N ILE A 212 -6.99 -13.43 4.66
CA ILE A 212 -7.57 -13.85 5.94
C ILE A 212 -6.67 -13.35 7.07
N LEU A 213 -6.92 -12.13 7.54
CA LEU A 213 -6.13 -11.42 8.53
C LEU A 213 -7.03 -10.87 9.66
N GLN A 214 -7.10 -11.62 10.76
CA GLN A 214 -7.94 -11.28 11.92
C GLN A 214 -7.21 -10.40 12.95
N SER A 215 -6.81 -9.19 12.54
CA SER A 215 -6.22 -8.19 13.44
C SER A 215 -7.17 -7.00 13.61
N GLU A 216 -8.01 -7.01 14.65
CA GLU A 216 -8.97 -5.93 14.89
C GLU A 216 -8.31 -4.56 15.12
N LEU A 217 -7.07 -4.56 15.62
CA LEU A 217 -6.29 -3.35 15.89
C LEU A 217 -5.79 -2.69 14.60
N LEU A 218 -5.34 -3.50 13.63
CA LEU A 218 -4.71 -3.00 12.39
C LEU A 218 -5.63 -3.02 11.17
N GLN A 219 -6.67 -3.84 11.15
CA GLN A 219 -7.60 -3.96 10.02
C GLN A 219 -8.62 -2.80 10.01
N ARG A 220 -8.09 -1.57 10.04
CA ARG A 220 -8.82 -0.29 10.08
C ARG A 220 -8.13 0.69 9.13
N ASP A 221 -8.90 1.61 8.56
CA ASP A 221 -8.34 2.67 7.71
C ASP A 221 -7.49 3.65 8.52
N LYS A 222 -7.85 3.85 9.79
CA LYS A 222 -7.10 4.65 10.77
C LYS A 222 -6.97 3.85 12.07
N PRO A 223 -5.87 3.11 12.27
CA PRO A 223 -5.58 2.45 13.54
C PRO A 223 -5.46 3.47 14.69
N SER A 224 -5.65 3.01 15.93
CA SER A 224 -5.45 3.88 17.10
C SER A 224 -3.98 4.28 17.26
N THR A 225 -3.71 5.35 17.99
CA THR A 225 -2.34 5.77 18.32
C THR A 225 -1.56 4.67 19.05
N SER A 226 -2.22 3.91 19.94
CA SER A 226 -1.63 2.74 20.60
C SER A 226 -1.31 1.60 19.63
N ALA A 227 -2.21 1.30 18.69
CA ALA A 227 -1.98 0.28 17.67
C ALA A 227 -0.84 0.68 16.72
N MET A 228 -0.76 1.96 16.35
CA MET A 228 0.35 2.49 15.54
C MET A 228 1.69 2.45 16.28
N ALA A 229 1.71 2.71 17.59
CA ALA A 229 2.92 2.58 18.40
C ALA A 229 3.41 1.11 18.45
N GLY A 230 2.49 0.16 18.68
CA GLY A 230 2.81 -1.27 18.63
C GLY A 230 3.26 -1.72 17.24
N LEU A 231 2.64 -1.20 16.16
CA LEU A 231 3.04 -1.52 14.80
C LEU A 231 4.46 -1.00 14.49
N ARG A 232 4.78 0.22 14.93
CA ARG A 232 6.12 0.79 14.77
C ARG A 232 7.17 -0.07 15.48
N ALA A 233 6.91 -0.43 16.74
CA ALA A 233 7.81 -1.30 17.52
C ALA A 233 7.99 -2.68 16.85
N LEU A 234 6.91 -3.27 16.31
CA LEU A 234 6.98 -4.50 15.53
C LEU A 234 7.88 -4.32 14.31
N MET A 235 7.67 -3.28 13.52
CA MET A 235 8.44 -3.05 12.29
C MET A 235 9.92 -2.76 12.56
N HIS A 236 10.25 -2.06 13.64
CA HIS A 236 11.64 -1.92 14.12
C HIS A 236 12.26 -3.28 14.47
N ALA A 237 11.52 -4.16 15.17
CA ALA A 237 11.99 -5.52 15.44
C ALA A 237 12.17 -6.34 14.15
N MET A 238 11.30 -6.15 13.13
CA MET A 238 11.42 -6.82 11.83
C MET A 238 12.72 -6.46 11.11
N VAL A 239 13.20 -5.23 11.21
CA VAL A 239 14.46 -4.82 10.53
C VAL A 239 15.71 -5.13 11.34
N SER A 240 15.65 -5.03 12.67
CA SER A 240 16.80 -5.16 13.56
C SER A 240 17.07 -6.58 14.06
N LYS A 241 16.05 -7.43 14.12
CA LYS A 241 16.09 -8.78 14.73
C LYS A 241 15.45 -9.85 13.83
N ALA A 242 15.57 -9.68 12.52
CA ALA A 242 14.98 -10.58 11.51
C ALA A 242 15.48 -12.03 11.58
N ASP A 243 16.65 -12.24 12.18
CA ASP A 243 17.34 -13.53 12.32
C ASP A 243 17.07 -14.22 13.67
N ILE A 244 16.26 -13.60 14.53
CA ILE A 244 15.97 -14.07 15.88
C ILE A 244 14.53 -14.63 15.94
N PRO A 245 14.30 -15.79 16.59
CA PRO A 245 12.95 -16.31 16.83
C PRO A 245 12.02 -15.25 17.41
N ASP A 246 10.81 -15.18 16.89
CA ASP A 246 9.78 -14.20 17.29
C ASP A 246 10.29 -12.74 17.34
N LEU A 247 11.27 -12.41 16.49
CA LEU A 247 11.93 -11.10 16.39
C LEU A 247 12.58 -10.64 17.71
N GLY A 248 12.91 -11.57 18.60
CA GLY A 248 13.46 -11.28 19.93
C GLY A 248 12.56 -10.39 20.78
N ILE A 249 11.24 -10.56 20.65
CA ILE A 249 10.23 -9.89 21.47
C ILE A 249 9.94 -10.76 22.70
N ASP A 250 10.18 -10.21 23.89
CA ASP A 250 9.94 -10.91 25.16
C ASP A 250 8.57 -10.57 25.75
N GLY A 251 7.89 -11.58 26.31
CA GLY A 251 6.58 -11.41 26.94
C GLY A 251 5.43 -11.19 25.95
N PHE A 252 4.43 -10.41 26.36
CA PHE A 252 3.24 -10.12 25.54
C PHE A 252 2.95 -8.60 25.41
N PRO A 253 3.91 -7.79 24.95
CA PRO A 253 3.64 -6.41 24.60
C PRO A 253 2.79 -6.30 23.33
N ALA A 254 2.38 -5.08 22.96
CA ALA A 254 1.48 -4.86 21.83
C ALA A 254 2.04 -5.42 20.50
N GLU A 255 3.32 -5.21 20.24
CA GLU A 255 4.04 -5.71 19.07
C GLU A 255 4.06 -7.25 18.99
N MET A 256 4.09 -7.97 20.12
CA MET A 256 3.96 -9.43 20.11
C MET A 256 2.57 -9.85 19.64
N GLY A 257 1.52 -9.20 20.14
CA GLY A 257 0.15 -9.45 19.68
C GLY A 257 -0.01 -9.20 18.18
N LEU A 258 0.62 -8.15 17.65
CA LEU A 258 0.62 -7.85 16.22
C LEU A 258 1.44 -8.87 15.42
N TYR A 259 2.61 -9.29 15.91
CA TYR A 259 3.42 -10.34 15.28
C TYR A 259 2.64 -11.66 15.13
N LEU A 260 1.97 -12.08 16.21
CA LEU A 260 1.17 -13.31 16.25
C LEU A 260 -0.08 -13.25 15.35
N THR A 261 -0.56 -12.06 14.98
CA THR A 261 -1.76 -11.89 14.14
C THR A 261 -1.46 -11.57 12.68
N VAL A 262 -0.36 -10.88 12.39
CA VAL A 262 -0.04 -10.34 11.05
C VAL A 262 1.11 -11.07 10.36
N LEU A 263 2.07 -11.63 11.10
CA LEU A 263 3.26 -12.26 10.50
C LEU A 263 3.26 -13.78 10.66
N LYS A 264 3.11 -14.27 11.89
CA LYS A 264 3.20 -15.70 12.22
C LYS A 264 2.17 -16.58 11.49
N PRO A 265 0.87 -16.21 11.40
CA PRO A 265 -0.13 -17.06 10.76
C PRO A 265 0.13 -17.30 9.26
N PHE A 266 0.69 -16.29 8.59
CA PHE A 266 1.06 -16.34 7.18
C PHE A 266 2.42 -17.03 6.96
N GLY A 267 3.15 -17.33 8.02
CA GLY A 267 4.50 -17.90 7.95
C GLY A 267 5.53 -16.98 7.31
N LEU A 268 5.32 -15.65 7.42
CA LEU A 268 6.19 -14.64 6.81
C LEU A 268 7.55 -14.55 7.51
N HIS A 269 7.58 -14.83 8.81
CA HIS A 269 8.80 -14.95 9.61
C HIS A 269 8.85 -16.34 10.21
N ARG A 270 9.91 -17.10 9.89
CA ARG A 270 10.04 -18.52 10.28
C ARG A 270 11.50 -18.97 10.23
N GLU A 271 11.75 -20.15 10.77
CA GLU A 271 13.00 -20.86 10.58
C GLU A 271 13.15 -21.28 9.10
N ILE A 272 14.20 -20.78 8.43
CA ILE A 272 14.48 -21.06 7.01
C ILE A 272 15.41 -22.27 6.88
N SER A 273 16.35 -22.41 7.81
CA SER A 273 17.22 -23.58 7.99
C SER A 273 17.50 -23.78 9.48
N PRO A 274 17.99 -24.96 9.92
CA PRO A 274 18.18 -25.24 11.34
C PRO A 274 18.96 -24.14 12.08
N GLY A 275 18.31 -23.48 13.04
CA GLY A 275 18.87 -22.39 13.83
C GLY A 275 18.94 -21.03 13.13
N GLN A 276 18.46 -20.89 11.89
CA GLN A 276 18.45 -19.64 11.13
C GLN A 276 17.02 -19.18 10.85
N PHE A 277 16.62 -18.06 11.46
CA PHE A 277 15.35 -17.42 11.19
C PHE A 277 15.49 -16.35 10.11
N GLY A 278 14.38 -16.04 9.46
CA GLY A 278 14.31 -14.98 8.48
C GLY A 278 12.92 -14.80 7.91
N PHE A 279 12.81 -13.83 6.99
CA PHE A 279 11.59 -13.58 6.26
C PHE A 279 11.51 -14.42 4.99
N ALA A 280 10.32 -14.95 4.71
CA ALA A 280 10.06 -15.82 3.58
C ALA A 280 8.68 -15.54 2.98
N LEU A 281 8.45 -16.11 1.78
CA LEU A 281 7.15 -16.13 1.12
C LEU A 281 6.05 -16.76 2.00
N PRO A 282 4.78 -16.33 1.82
CA PRO A 282 3.64 -16.89 2.55
C PRO A 282 3.62 -18.42 2.50
N ASN A 283 3.32 -19.07 3.62
CA ASN A 283 3.30 -20.53 3.73
C ASN A 283 2.02 -21.16 3.15
N ASP A 284 1.96 -22.50 3.15
CA ASP A 284 0.82 -23.27 2.62
C ASP A 284 -0.43 -23.30 3.54
N SER A 285 -0.41 -22.54 4.64
CA SER A 285 -1.58 -22.42 5.52
C SER A 285 -2.73 -21.71 4.80
N VAL A 286 -3.93 -21.78 5.36
CA VAL A 286 -5.10 -21.07 4.81
C VAL A 286 -4.86 -19.56 4.75
N SER A 287 -4.29 -18.97 5.82
CA SER A 287 -3.93 -17.55 5.84
C SER A 287 -2.81 -17.24 4.84
N GLY A 288 -1.74 -18.02 4.81
CA GLY A 288 -0.64 -17.84 3.86
C GLY A 288 -1.12 -17.86 2.40
N LYS A 289 -1.90 -18.87 2.02
CA LYS A 289 -2.52 -18.98 0.68
C LYS A 289 -3.44 -17.80 0.34
N SER A 290 -4.18 -17.28 1.33
CA SER A 290 -5.05 -16.11 1.11
C SER A 290 -4.28 -14.81 0.84
N LEU A 291 -3.02 -14.71 1.29
CA LEU A 291 -2.16 -13.54 1.07
C LEU A 291 -1.42 -13.60 -0.27
N LEU A 292 -1.19 -14.80 -0.82
CA LEU A 292 -0.41 -15.00 -2.05
C LEU A 292 -0.85 -14.12 -3.23
N PRO A 293 -2.16 -13.92 -3.53
CA PRO A 293 -2.57 -13.04 -4.61
C PRO A 293 -2.05 -11.60 -4.45
N ALA A 294 -2.25 -11.01 -3.27
CA ALA A 294 -1.77 -9.66 -2.96
C ALA A 294 -0.24 -9.59 -2.90
N TRP A 295 0.42 -10.65 -2.44
CA TRP A 295 1.88 -10.77 -2.41
C TRP A 295 2.48 -10.77 -3.82
N SER A 296 1.88 -11.51 -4.76
CA SER A 296 2.37 -11.65 -6.14
C SER A 296 2.32 -10.35 -6.96
N GLU A 297 1.48 -9.39 -6.58
CA GLU A 297 1.44 -8.03 -7.17
C GLU A 297 2.75 -7.25 -6.98
N LEU A 298 3.46 -7.53 -5.88
CA LEU A 298 4.78 -6.98 -5.61
C LEU A 298 5.87 -7.73 -6.39
N ASP A 299 5.70 -9.04 -6.61
CA ASP A 299 6.66 -9.85 -7.37
C ASP A 299 6.65 -9.48 -8.86
N THR A 300 5.50 -9.16 -9.43
CA THR A 300 5.36 -8.88 -10.88
C THR A 300 5.73 -7.45 -11.27
N ALA A 301 5.82 -6.52 -10.32
CA ALA A 301 6.13 -5.12 -10.60
C ALA A 301 7.63 -4.90 -10.85
N LYS A 302 7.98 -4.30 -12.01
CA LYS A 302 9.38 -3.96 -12.33
C LYS A 302 9.88 -2.73 -11.58
N ASP A 303 9.06 -1.69 -11.51
CA ASP A 303 9.30 -0.44 -10.79
C ASP A 303 7.98 0.05 -10.24
N ILE A 304 7.87 0.15 -8.92
CA ILE A 304 6.64 0.62 -8.26
C ILE A 304 6.93 1.40 -6.98
N SER A 305 6.15 2.46 -6.77
CA SER A 305 6.08 3.18 -5.49
C SER A 305 5.29 2.39 -4.47
N LEU A 306 5.69 2.44 -3.20
CA LEU A 306 4.95 1.80 -2.10
C LEU A 306 3.51 2.33 -1.96
N GLU A 307 3.29 3.63 -2.19
CA GLU A 307 1.93 4.20 -2.24
C GLU A 307 1.06 3.56 -3.34
N GLY A 308 1.64 3.34 -4.54
CA GLY A 308 0.97 2.63 -5.63
C GLY A 308 0.58 1.20 -5.25
N VAL A 309 1.42 0.49 -4.48
CA VAL A 309 1.09 -0.83 -3.93
C VAL A 309 -0.10 -0.73 -2.98
N TYR A 310 -0.07 0.22 -2.05
CA TYR A 310 -1.15 0.41 -1.08
C TYR A 310 -2.47 0.75 -1.76
N LYS A 311 -2.44 1.58 -2.80
CA LYS A 311 -3.61 1.88 -3.60
C LYS A 311 -4.21 0.61 -4.22
N ARG A 312 -3.40 -0.20 -4.90
CA ARG A 312 -3.86 -1.48 -5.49
C ARG A 312 -4.40 -2.44 -4.44
N TRP A 313 -3.73 -2.58 -3.30
CA TRP A 313 -4.22 -3.41 -2.20
C TRP A 313 -5.51 -2.89 -1.57
N SER A 314 -5.75 -1.58 -1.59
CA SER A 314 -6.98 -0.96 -1.06
C SER A 314 -8.21 -1.13 -1.97
N GLU A 315 -7.99 -1.39 -3.25
CA GLU A 315 -9.02 -1.55 -4.27
C GLU A 315 -9.47 -3.04 -4.37
N PRO A 316 -10.65 -3.33 -4.95
CA PRO A 316 -11.00 -4.69 -5.35
C PRO A 316 -9.90 -5.31 -6.25
N PRO A 317 -9.60 -6.62 -6.13
CA PRO A 317 -10.35 -7.63 -5.39
C PRO A 317 -9.89 -7.84 -3.93
N TYR A 318 -8.97 -7.02 -3.41
CA TYR A 318 -8.37 -7.19 -2.09
C TYR A 318 -9.04 -6.35 -1.00
N GLY A 319 -9.21 -5.05 -1.27
CA GLY A 319 -9.84 -4.11 -0.34
C GLY A 319 -9.08 -3.88 0.97
N MET A 320 -7.82 -4.27 1.11
CA MET A 320 -7.09 -4.25 2.38
C MET A 320 -7.20 -2.90 3.10
N LYS A 321 -7.19 -2.95 4.43
CA LYS A 321 -7.23 -1.76 5.27
C LYS A 321 -5.81 -1.20 5.46
N ALA A 322 -5.68 0.12 5.54
CA ALA A 322 -4.37 0.79 5.56
C ALA A 322 -3.43 0.27 6.66
N GLY A 323 -3.95 -0.01 7.86
CA GLY A 323 -3.13 -0.42 9.00
C GLY A 323 -2.37 -1.74 8.86
N VAL A 324 -2.76 -2.64 7.94
CA VAL A 324 -2.04 -3.91 7.70
C VAL A 324 -1.08 -3.86 6.53
N MET A 325 -1.14 -2.83 5.68
CA MET A 325 -0.35 -2.79 4.45
C MET A 325 1.15 -2.63 4.74
N ALA A 326 1.51 -1.75 5.68
CA ALA A 326 2.91 -1.51 6.03
C ALA A 326 3.69 -2.75 6.52
N PRO A 327 3.22 -3.52 7.50
CA PRO A 327 3.95 -4.71 7.96
C PRO A 327 4.04 -5.79 6.88
N LEU A 328 3.01 -5.95 6.05
CA LEU A 328 3.01 -6.95 4.96
C LEU A 328 3.98 -6.55 3.84
N ALA A 329 3.99 -5.27 3.45
CA ALA A 329 4.96 -4.77 2.47
C ALA A 329 6.39 -4.87 3.00
N LEU A 330 6.64 -4.54 4.27
CA LEU A 330 7.97 -4.66 4.86
C LEU A 330 8.41 -6.13 4.87
N ALA A 331 7.55 -7.06 5.28
CA ALA A 331 7.85 -8.48 5.24
C ALA A 331 8.22 -8.96 3.82
N HIS A 332 7.56 -8.44 2.78
CA HIS A 332 7.90 -8.73 1.38
C HIS A 332 9.30 -8.24 1.00
N LEU A 333 9.63 -6.99 1.36
CA LEU A 333 10.96 -6.43 1.11
C LEU A 333 12.05 -7.23 1.82
N LEU A 334 11.79 -7.63 3.07
CA LEU A 334 12.71 -8.43 3.87
C LEU A 334 12.91 -9.83 3.28
N ALA A 335 11.86 -10.46 2.76
CA ALA A 335 11.94 -11.77 2.11
C ALA A 335 12.66 -11.72 0.75
N ASN A 336 12.67 -10.56 0.07
CA ASN A 336 13.20 -10.39 -1.28
C ASN A 336 14.41 -9.43 -1.37
N ARG A 337 15.15 -9.22 -0.26
CA ARG A 337 16.29 -8.28 -0.19
C ARG A 337 17.35 -8.47 -1.28
N THR A 338 17.51 -9.68 -1.81
CA THR A 338 18.49 -9.98 -2.88
C THR A 338 17.97 -9.70 -4.29
N ARG A 339 16.65 -9.52 -4.45
CA ARG A 339 15.97 -9.37 -5.74
C ARG A 339 15.33 -8.00 -5.93
N LEU A 340 15.29 -7.17 -4.89
CA LEU A 340 14.68 -5.84 -4.91
C LEU A 340 15.69 -4.77 -4.47
N ALA A 341 15.85 -3.76 -5.31
CA ALA A 341 16.53 -2.52 -4.98
C ALA A 341 15.52 -1.54 -4.38
N VAL A 342 15.82 -0.98 -3.20
CA VAL A 342 14.93 -0.06 -2.49
C VAL A 342 15.49 1.36 -2.56
N TYR A 343 14.64 2.33 -2.89
CA TYR A 343 14.99 3.76 -2.96
C TYR A 343 14.07 4.55 -2.04
N LEU A 344 14.65 5.46 -1.25
CA LEU A 344 13.94 6.42 -0.41
C LEU A 344 14.33 7.83 -0.87
N GLU A 345 13.35 8.64 -1.24
CA GLU A 345 13.58 10.01 -1.78
C GLU A 345 14.57 9.99 -2.97
N GLY A 346 14.54 8.92 -3.78
CA GLY A 346 15.45 8.70 -4.91
C GLY A 346 16.84 8.17 -4.55
N ILE A 347 17.14 8.02 -3.26
CA ILE A 347 18.43 7.52 -2.77
C ILE A 347 18.34 6.03 -2.49
N PHE A 348 19.23 5.25 -3.10
CA PHE A 348 19.32 3.81 -2.88
C PHE A 348 19.63 3.48 -1.41
N GLN A 349 18.85 2.56 -0.84
CA GLN A 349 18.98 2.10 0.53
C GLN A 349 19.75 0.79 0.58
N THR A 350 20.88 0.81 1.26
CA THR A 350 21.79 -0.35 1.37
C THR A 350 21.28 -1.38 2.36
N ASP A 351 20.67 -0.89 3.44
CA ASP A 351 20.01 -1.67 4.47
C ASP A 351 18.68 -0.99 4.82
N LEU A 352 17.71 -1.78 5.28
CA LEU A 352 16.45 -1.27 5.80
C LEU A 352 16.60 -1.19 7.31
N ASP A 353 16.64 0.02 7.86
CA ASP A 353 16.81 0.29 9.30
C ASP A 353 15.56 0.94 9.92
N ASP A 354 15.65 1.36 11.19
CA ASP A 354 14.55 1.99 11.91
C ASP A 354 14.12 3.33 11.26
N VAL A 355 15.06 4.05 10.65
CA VAL A 355 14.78 5.31 9.94
C VAL A 355 13.96 5.03 8.69
N PHE A 356 14.30 3.99 7.94
CA PHE A 356 13.53 3.53 6.79
C PHE A 356 12.09 3.16 7.20
N VAL A 357 11.92 2.40 8.29
CA VAL A 357 10.60 2.03 8.84
C VAL A 357 9.78 3.27 9.19
N ASP A 358 10.40 4.23 9.87
CA ASP A 358 9.74 5.47 10.29
C ASP A 358 9.26 6.29 9.09
N LYS A 359 10.08 6.37 8.04
CA LYS A 359 9.73 7.01 6.76
C LYS A 359 8.64 6.24 6.03
N MET A 360 8.68 4.91 6.05
CA MET A 360 7.67 4.04 5.44
C MET A 360 6.28 4.27 6.03
N LEU A 361 6.19 4.45 7.35
CA LEU A 361 4.93 4.73 8.04
C LEU A 361 4.42 6.16 7.82
N GLN A 362 5.31 7.13 7.59
CA GLN A 362 4.95 8.54 7.45
C GLN A 362 4.69 8.96 6.00
N LYS A 363 5.52 8.50 5.06
CA LYS A 363 5.55 8.94 3.66
C LYS A 363 5.84 7.76 2.72
N PRO A 364 4.88 6.84 2.53
CA PRO A 364 5.05 5.72 1.59
C PRO A 364 5.24 6.18 0.13
N ALA A 365 4.80 7.40 -0.23
CA ALA A 365 5.01 7.97 -1.57
C ALA A 365 6.50 8.15 -1.94
N ASP A 366 7.35 8.38 -0.94
CA ASP A 366 8.79 8.63 -1.15
C ASP A 366 9.59 7.33 -1.35
N ILE A 367 8.95 6.17 -1.21
CA ILE A 367 9.60 4.86 -1.29
C ILE A 367 9.27 4.20 -2.62
N ARG A 368 10.30 3.77 -3.33
CA ARG A 368 10.20 3.00 -4.58
C ARG A 368 11.01 1.73 -4.50
N PHE A 369 10.52 0.67 -5.15
CA PHE A 369 11.26 -0.57 -5.28
C PHE A 369 11.40 -0.92 -6.75
N LYS A 370 12.61 -1.35 -7.13
CA LYS A 370 12.93 -1.83 -8.47
C LYS A 370 13.34 -3.28 -8.38
N ARG A 371 12.75 -4.11 -9.23
CA ARG A 371 13.13 -5.52 -9.33
C ARG A 371 14.43 -5.65 -10.11
N ILE A 372 15.34 -6.43 -9.55
CA ILE A 372 16.63 -6.73 -10.16
C ILE A 372 16.49 -8.06 -10.88
N ASP A 373 16.15 -8.02 -12.18
CA ASP A 373 16.11 -9.22 -13.02
C ASP A 373 17.52 -9.56 -13.50
N ARG A 374 18.26 -10.33 -12.70
CA ARG A 374 19.63 -10.69 -13.03
C ARG A 374 19.71 -11.84 -14.02
N SER A 375 20.46 -11.64 -15.10
CA SER A 375 20.80 -12.73 -16.02
C SER A 375 21.82 -13.71 -15.39
N ILE A 376 21.88 -14.95 -15.90
CA ILE A 376 22.90 -15.94 -15.48
C ILE A 376 24.32 -15.37 -15.65
N ARG A 377 24.53 -14.56 -16.69
CA ARG A 377 25.79 -13.90 -16.99
C ARG A 377 26.16 -12.85 -15.93
N GLU A 378 25.20 -12.05 -15.48
CA GLU A 378 25.41 -11.06 -14.42
C GLU A 378 25.71 -11.74 -13.07
N MET A 379 25.03 -12.84 -12.76
CA MET A 379 25.33 -13.61 -11.54
C MET A 379 26.75 -14.20 -11.58
N ALA A 380 27.19 -14.71 -12.73
CA ALA A 380 28.56 -15.18 -12.91
C ALA A 380 29.59 -14.05 -12.78
N PHE A 381 29.27 -12.86 -13.31
CA PHE A 381 30.11 -11.66 -13.19
C PHE A 381 30.26 -11.21 -11.73
N LEU A 382 29.16 -11.11 -10.99
CA LEU A 382 29.17 -10.71 -9.57
C LEU A 382 29.94 -11.71 -8.70
N ASN A 383 29.64 -13.01 -8.83
CA ASN A 383 30.35 -14.04 -8.08
C ASN A 383 31.86 -14.02 -8.40
N GLY A 384 32.20 -13.85 -9.68
CA GLY A 384 33.60 -13.73 -10.10
C GLY A 384 34.33 -12.53 -9.49
N LEU A 385 33.65 -11.39 -9.32
CA LEU A 385 34.18 -10.19 -8.66
C LEU A 385 34.26 -10.37 -7.15
N ALA A 386 33.20 -10.90 -6.52
CA ALA A 386 33.16 -11.15 -5.08
C ALA A 386 34.33 -12.03 -4.63
N THR A 387 34.55 -13.17 -5.30
CA THR A 387 35.66 -14.07 -5.00
C THR A 387 37.03 -13.38 -5.14
N ARG A 388 37.23 -12.59 -6.19
CA ARG A 388 38.51 -11.88 -6.43
C ARG A 388 38.75 -10.73 -5.46
N LEU A 389 37.69 -10.09 -4.98
CA LEU A 389 37.75 -9.02 -3.97
C LEU A 389 37.83 -9.57 -2.53
N GLY A 390 37.83 -10.89 -2.34
CA GLY A 390 37.87 -11.51 -1.02
C GLY A 390 36.54 -11.43 -0.26
N LEU A 391 35.43 -11.26 -0.98
CA LEU A 391 34.07 -11.31 -0.45
C LEU A 391 33.53 -12.74 -0.56
N GLY A 392 32.59 -13.11 0.32
CA GLY A 392 31.97 -14.44 0.32
C GLY A 392 31.25 -14.77 -1.01
N ALA A 393 31.04 -16.05 -1.28
CA ALA A 393 30.16 -16.47 -2.39
C ALA A 393 28.74 -15.93 -2.15
N GLU A 394 28.02 -15.56 -3.22
CA GLU A 394 26.66 -14.99 -3.16
C GLU A 394 26.57 -13.61 -2.49
N THR A 395 27.66 -12.84 -2.48
CA THR A 395 27.62 -11.46 -2.01
C THR A 395 26.74 -10.60 -2.93
N ALA A 396 25.90 -9.73 -2.34
CA ALA A 396 25.07 -8.78 -3.08
C ALA A 396 25.91 -7.83 -3.96
N SER A 397 25.27 -7.22 -4.97
CA SER A 397 25.89 -6.26 -5.92
C SER A 397 26.60 -5.11 -5.22
N LEU A 398 25.94 -4.55 -4.22
CA LEU A 398 26.40 -3.36 -3.52
C LEU A 398 27.72 -3.56 -2.75
N PRO A 399 27.87 -4.57 -1.86
CA PRO A 399 29.17 -4.80 -1.20
C PRO A 399 30.32 -5.01 -2.19
N ILE A 400 30.06 -5.65 -3.34
CA ILE A 400 31.04 -5.83 -4.41
C ILE A 400 31.45 -4.47 -4.98
N ALA A 401 30.49 -3.63 -5.36
CA ALA A 401 30.76 -2.28 -5.85
C ALA A 401 31.48 -1.42 -4.80
N ALA A 402 31.05 -1.46 -3.53
CA ALA A 402 31.67 -0.70 -2.44
C ALA A 402 33.14 -1.11 -2.21
N ALA A 403 33.43 -2.41 -2.25
CA ALA A 403 34.80 -2.92 -2.17
C ALA A 403 35.65 -2.44 -3.36
N LEU A 404 35.07 -2.40 -4.56
CA LEU A 404 35.71 -1.86 -5.76
C LEU A 404 36.03 -0.37 -5.59
N PHE A 405 35.03 0.46 -5.27
CA PHE A 405 35.19 1.89 -5.04
C PHE A 405 36.24 2.19 -3.97
N LYS A 406 36.25 1.45 -2.86
CA LYS A 406 37.23 1.63 -1.78
C LYS A 406 38.67 1.48 -2.29
N ARG A 407 38.93 0.47 -3.12
CA ARG A 407 40.26 0.24 -3.70
C ARG A 407 40.63 1.32 -4.71
N PHE A 408 39.71 1.71 -5.61
CA PHE A 408 39.93 2.80 -6.56
C PHE A 408 40.18 4.15 -5.87
N LYS A 409 39.48 4.42 -4.76
CA LYS A 409 39.66 5.64 -3.96
C LYS A 409 41.00 5.65 -3.22
N ALA A 410 41.51 4.49 -2.81
CA ALA A 410 42.82 4.35 -2.16
C ALA A 410 44.02 4.53 -3.13
N LEU A 411 43.79 4.53 -4.45
CA LEU A 411 44.85 4.71 -5.44
C LEU A 411 45.57 6.08 -5.29
N PRO A 412 46.90 6.13 -5.49
CA PRO A 412 47.66 7.38 -5.58
C PRO A 412 47.14 8.31 -6.69
N THR A 413 47.34 9.62 -6.53
CA THR A 413 46.92 10.64 -7.52
C THR A 413 47.48 10.36 -8.92
N TYR A 414 48.69 9.82 -9.00
CA TYR A 414 49.30 9.42 -10.28
C TYR A 414 48.51 8.30 -10.97
N SER A 415 48.23 7.19 -10.27
CA SER A 415 47.45 6.06 -10.80
C SER A 415 46.05 6.49 -11.27
N LYS A 416 45.43 7.46 -10.58
CA LYS A 416 44.12 8.01 -10.96
C LYS A 416 44.13 8.83 -12.25
N ARG A 417 45.29 9.30 -12.72
CA ARG A 417 45.40 10.27 -13.83
C ARG A 417 46.27 9.81 -15.00
N THR A 418 47.14 8.83 -14.80
CA THR A 418 48.13 8.43 -15.81
C THR A 418 47.53 7.63 -16.96
N ASP A 419 47.95 7.91 -18.20
CA ASP A 419 47.56 7.12 -19.37
C ASP A 419 48.59 6.03 -19.71
N ALA A 420 49.61 5.84 -18.84
CA ALA A 420 50.61 4.78 -18.96
C ALA A 420 50.11 3.41 -18.47
N VAL A 421 48.87 3.07 -18.84
CA VAL A 421 48.17 1.81 -18.51
C VAL A 421 47.40 1.32 -19.73
N SER A 422 46.94 0.08 -19.71
CA SER A 422 46.13 -0.47 -20.79
C SER A 422 44.86 0.36 -21.07
N THR A 423 44.40 0.32 -22.33
CA THR A 423 43.20 1.05 -22.77
C THR A 423 41.94 0.62 -22.03
N SER A 424 41.82 -0.67 -21.71
CA SER A 424 40.79 -1.22 -20.83
C SER A 424 40.86 -0.61 -19.43
N THR A 425 42.05 -0.47 -18.86
CA THR A 425 42.26 0.12 -17.53
C THR A 425 41.91 1.60 -17.48
N VAL A 426 42.23 2.37 -18.53
CA VAL A 426 41.79 3.78 -18.64
C VAL A 426 40.26 3.87 -18.62
N ARG A 427 39.57 3.01 -19.38
CA ARG A 427 38.10 2.96 -19.44
C ARG A 427 37.48 2.56 -18.09
N VAL A 428 37.88 1.41 -17.51
CA VAL A 428 37.37 0.95 -16.20
C VAL A 428 37.57 2.03 -15.14
N ARG A 429 38.76 2.63 -15.06
CA ARG A 429 39.05 3.72 -14.13
C ARG A 429 38.10 4.91 -14.31
N SER A 430 37.88 5.34 -15.54
CA SER A 430 37.03 6.51 -15.82
C SER A 430 35.58 6.29 -15.42
N ILE A 431 35.08 5.07 -15.61
CA ILE A 431 33.71 4.66 -15.26
C ILE A 431 33.58 4.58 -13.73
N VAL A 432 34.46 3.82 -13.07
CA VAL A 432 34.42 3.63 -11.61
C VAL A 432 34.64 4.93 -10.84
N LEU A 433 35.49 5.86 -11.30
CA LEU A 433 35.71 7.12 -10.60
C LEU A 433 34.57 8.15 -10.79
N LYS A 434 33.74 8.00 -11.81
CA LYS A 434 32.61 8.91 -12.11
C LYS A 434 31.27 8.38 -11.60
N ALA A 435 31.15 7.09 -11.36
CA ALA A 435 29.91 6.46 -10.97
C ALA A 435 29.39 6.97 -9.61
N SER A 436 28.11 7.32 -9.57
CA SER A 436 27.37 7.73 -8.37
C SER A 436 26.40 6.65 -7.87
N ASP A 437 25.99 5.73 -8.75
CA ASP A 437 25.11 4.61 -8.45
C ASP A 437 25.89 3.28 -8.58
N PRO A 438 26.07 2.51 -7.50
CA PRO A 438 26.74 1.21 -7.50
C PRO A 438 26.10 0.15 -8.41
N GLU A 439 24.79 0.17 -8.61
CA GLU A 439 24.11 -0.79 -9.49
C GLU A 439 24.26 -0.38 -10.95
N ALA A 440 24.05 0.90 -11.26
CA ALA A 440 24.28 1.42 -12.60
C ALA A 440 25.72 1.16 -13.05
N LEU A 441 26.70 1.30 -12.16
CA LEU A 441 28.10 0.96 -12.45
C LEU A 441 28.26 -0.50 -12.94
N LEU A 442 27.68 -1.46 -12.21
CA LEU A 442 27.90 -2.89 -12.46
C LEU A 442 27.06 -3.43 -13.61
N PHE A 443 25.89 -2.85 -13.87
CA PHE A 443 24.88 -3.40 -14.77
C PHE A 443 24.54 -2.53 -15.98
N GLU A 444 24.93 -1.26 -15.98
CA GLU A 444 24.73 -0.34 -17.10
C GLU A 444 26.10 0.13 -17.63
N ASP A 445 26.86 0.86 -16.83
CA ASP A 445 28.08 1.55 -17.28
C ASP A 445 29.18 0.59 -17.74
N LEU A 446 29.48 -0.45 -16.94
CA LEU A 446 30.51 -1.45 -17.29
C LEU A 446 30.07 -2.34 -18.48
N PRO A 447 28.83 -2.88 -18.51
CA PRO A 447 28.34 -3.59 -19.69
C PRO A 447 28.29 -2.75 -20.96
N GLU A 448 27.90 -1.47 -20.90
CA GLU A 448 27.89 -0.58 -22.06
C GLU A 448 29.30 -0.36 -22.63
N ALA A 449 30.29 -0.22 -21.76
CA ALA A 449 31.66 0.06 -22.18
C ALA A 449 32.43 -1.14 -22.74
N PHE A 450 32.08 -2.36 -22.33
CA PHE A 450 32.84 -3.60 -22.61
C PHE A 450 32.03 -4.69 -23.32
N GLY A 451 30.70 -4.60 -23.35
CA GLY A 451 29.82 -5.54 -24.07
C GLY A 451 30.12 -7.00 -23.75
N GLU A 452 30.44 -7.78 -24.79
CA GLU A 452 30.72 -9.20 -24.63
C GLU A 452 32.07 -9.52 -23.97
N ASP A 453 33.01 -8.58 -23.97
CA ASP A 453 34.34 -8.75 -23.37
C ASP A 453 34.34 -8.53 -21.86
N LEU A 454 33.22 -8.07 -21.29
CA LEU A 454 33.11 -7.82 -19.85
C LEU A 454 33.24 -9.15 -19.07
N SER A 455 34.26 -9.20 -18.21
CA SER A 455 34.48 -10.28 -17.27
C SER A 455 34.99 -9.76 -15.93
N ALA A 456 34.73 -10.51 -14.86
CA ALA A 456 35.24 -10.18 -13.53
C ALA A 456 36.78 -10.21 -13.48
N GLU A 457 37.39 -11.08 -14.29
CA GLU A 457 38.83 -11.15 -14.52
C GLU A 457 39.37 -9.82 -15.04
N LEU A 458 38.77 -9.28 -16.09
CA LEU A 458 39.20 -8.03 -16.73
C LEU A 458 39.18 -6.86 -15.75
N VAL A 459 38.07 -6.67 -15.05
CA VAL A 459 37.91 -5.56 -14.09
C VAL A 459 38.93 -5.67 -12.96
N PHE A 460 39.17 -6.88 -12.46
CA PHE A 460 40.14 -7.11 -11.39
C PHE A 460 41.59 -6.91 -11.84
N GLN A 461 41.95 -7.35 -13.05
CA GLN A 461 43.29 -7.10 -13.62
C GLN A 461 43.54 -5.60 -13.84
N CYS A 462 42.53 -4.86 -14.30
CA CYS A 462 42.62 -3.40 -14.44
C CYS A 462 42.90 -2.72 -13.09
N LEU A 463 42.27 -3.21 -12.01
CA LEU A 463 42.51 -2.72 -10.66
C LEU A 463 43.94 -3.01 -10.17
N ILE A 464 44.43 -4.23 -10.36
CA ILE A 464 45.81 -4.61 -10.00
C ILE A 464 46.84 -3.76 -10.77
N GLU A 465 46.61 -3.54 -12.08
CA GLU A 465 47.47 -2.70 -12.91
C GLU A 465 47.60 -1.29 -12.32
N LEU A 466 46.48 -0.66 -11.93
CA LEU A 466 46.48 0.67 -11.33
C LEU A 466 47.18 0.74 -9.98
N GLU A 467 47.05 -0.30 -9.16
CA GLU A 467 47.73 -0.41 -7.87
C GLU A 467 49.26 -0.54 -8.05
N GLY A 468 49.72 -1.25 -9.08
CA GLY A 468 51.16 -1.48 -9.34
C GLY A 468 51.87 -0.32 -10.07
N VAL A 469 51.14 0.49 -10.84
CA VAL A 469 51.71 1.51 -11.74
C VAL A 469 52.54 2.57 -11.02
N TYR A 470 52.15 2.99 -9.82
CA TYR A 470 52.92 3.98 -9.08
C TYR A 470 54.26 3.42 -8.58
N ALA A 471 54.27 2.17 -8.11
CA ALA A 471 55.51 1.51 -7.69
C ALA A 471 56.47 1.32 -8.88
N LYS A 472 55.94 0.99 -10.07
CA LYS A 472 56.72 0.90 -11.30
C LYS A 472 57.34 2.25 -11.68
N LEU A 473 56.57 3.34 -11.63
CA LEU A 473 57.10 4.69 -11.86
C LEU A 473 58.25 5.02 -10.89
N LEU A 474 58.09 4.72 -9.60
CA LEU A 474 59.14 4.96 -8.61
C LEU A 474 60.41 4.15 -8.89
N ALA A 475 60.28 2.90 -9.31
CA ALA A 475 61.41 2.07 -9.71
C ALA A 475 62.12 2.65 -10.96
N ASP A 476 61.37 3.08 -11.97
CA ASP A 476 61.90 3.66 -13.20
C ASP A 476 62.60 5.00 -12.93
N LEU A 477 62.03 5.84 -12.06
CA LEU A 477 62.65 7.09 -11.59
C LEU A 477 63.93 6.81 -10.81
N LYS A 478 63.95 5.80 -9.93
CA LYS A 478 65.14 5.40 -9.17
C LYS A 478 66.28 5.01 -10.11
N VAL A 479 65.99 4.19 -11.11
CA VAL A 479 66.97 3.75 -12.12
C VAL A 479 67.45 4.93 -12.98
N SER A 480 66.54 5.81 -13.39
CA SER A 480 66.87 6.99 -14.19
C SER A 480 67.74 7.99 -13.42
N LEU A 481 67.44 8.22 -12.15
CA LEU A 481 68.23 9.08 -11.25
C LEU A 481 69.62 8.49 -11.03
N ALA A 482 69.71 7.19 -10.76
CA ALA A 482 70.99 6.50 -10.57
C ALA A 482 71.86 6.56 -11.84
N ARG A 483 71.25 6.39 -13.03
CA ARG A 483 71.95 6.55 -14.31
C ARG A 483 72.46 7.98 -14.50
N ALA A 484 71.63 9.00 -14.24
CA ALA A 484 72.02 10.40 -14.36
C ALA A 484 73.16 10.77 -13.40
N LEU A 485 73.15 10.19 -12.20
CA LEU A 485 74.20 10.36 -11.19
C LEU A 485 75.41 9.44 -11.43
N ALA A 486 75.34 8.52 -12.41
CA ALA A 486 76.33 7.49 -12.71
C ALA A 486 76.71 6.63 -11.48
N VAL A 487 75.71 6.18 -10.73
CA VAL A 487 75.84 5.37 -9.50
C VAL A 487 75.00 4.09 -9.59
N ASP A 488 75.25 3.16 -8.66
CA ASP A 488 74.48 1.92 -8.59
C ASP A 488 72.99 2.18 -8.27
N PRO A 489 72.04 1.62 -9.04
CA PRO A 489 70.61 1.86 -8.88
C PRO A 489 69.95 1.16 -7.68
N GLN A 490 70.60 0.17 -7.06
CA GLN A 490 70.06 -0.52 -5.90
C GLN A 490 70.39 0.22 -4.61
N ASN A 491 71.66 0.59 -4.42
CA ASN A 491 72.17 1.12 -3.16
C ASN A 491 72.72 2.55 -3.25
N PHE A 492 72.73 3.16 -4.44
CA PHE A 492 73.30 4.50 -4.65
C PHE A 492 74.75 4.65 -4.16
N SER A 493 75.51 3.54 -4.14
CA SER A 493 76.93 3.54 -3.80
C SER A 493 77.75 4.28 -4.86
N GLY A 494 78.87 4.88 -4.44
CA GLY A 494 79.69 5.77 -5.27
C GLY A 494 79.26 7.24 -5.24
N LEU A 495 78.10 7.59 -4.66
CA LEU A 495 77.67 8.99 -4.53
C LEU A 495 78.70 9.84 -3.78
N ARG A 496 79.12 9.40 -2.59
CA ARG A 496 80.07 10.15 -1.75
C ARG A 496 81.39 10.41 -2.46
N GLU A 497 81.90 9.40 -3.16
CA GLU A 497 83.15 9.48 -3.94
C GLU A 497 83.02 10.47 -5.10
N ARG A 498 81.84 10.59 -5.73
CA ARG A 498 81.60 11.57 -6.80
C ARG A 498 81.35 12.98 -6.31
N PHE A 499 80.82 13.16 -5.10
CA PHE A 499 80.61 14.49 -4.51
C PHE A 499 81.86 15.06 -3.83
N GLU A 500 82.86 14.23 -3.48
CA GLU A 500 84.09 14.68 -2.84
C GLU A 500 84.89 15.73 -3.65
N PRO A 501 85.02 15.64 -4.99
CA PRO A 501 85.67 16.67 -5.81
C PRO A 501 84.92 18.01 -5.86
N VAL A 502 83.61 18.02 -5.58
CA VAL A 502 82.73 19.20 -5.73
C VAL A 502 82.49 19.91 -4.40
N LYS A 503 82.83 19.26 -3.28
CA LYS A 503 82.53 19.69 -1.90
C LYS A 503 83.17 21.03 -1.50
N ASN A 504 84.27 21.43 -2.15
CA ASN A 504 84.98 22.69 -1.91
C ASN A 504 84.98 23.64 -3.12
N LEU A 505 84.18 23.37 -4.15
CA LEU A 505 84.02 24.27 -5.28
C LEU A 505 82.94 25.31 -4.93
N THR A 506 83.37 26.49 -4.49
CA THR A 506 82.53 27.69 -4.54
C THR A 506 82.35 28.07 -6.01
N ASN A 507 81.10 28.22 -6.47
CA ASN A 507 80.76 28.68 -7.81
C ASN A 507 81.46 30.02 -8.10
N ASP A 508 82.58 29.97 -8.80
CA ASP A 508 83.11 31.11 -9.56
C ASP A 508 83.05 30.69 -11.04
N LEU A 509 81.82 30.73 -11.58
CA LEU A 509 81.57 30.57 -13.00
C LEU A 509 81.85 31.92 -13.67
N ARG A 510 83.05 32.07 -14.24
CA ARG A 510 83.30 33.02 -15.33
C ARG A 510 83.15 32.33 -16.67
#